data_AF-A0A6I1QD40-F1
#
_entry.id   AF-A0A6I1QD40-F1
#
_cell.length_a   1.000
_cell.length_b   1.000
_cell.length_c   1.000
_cell.angle_alpha   90.00
_cell.angle_beta   90.00
_cell.angle_gamma   90.00
#
_symmetry.space_group_name_H-M   'P 1'
#
loop_
_entity.id
_entity.type
_entity.pdbx_description
1 polymer ?
#
loop_
_entity_poly.entity_id
_entity_poly.type
_entity_poly.pdbx_seq_one_letter_code
_entity_poly.pdbx_strand_id
1 'polypeptide(L)' 'MSYVKNGNVSIYYEAHGSGPAVLLTHGYAASARMWEPQVGPLSQKYKLILWEMRGHGRSDSPEDPAEYSEARTMEDMKL' A
#
# COMPACT_ATOMS: atom_id res chain seq x y z
N MET A 1 7.45 5.48 7.98
CA MET A 1 6.71 5.76 6.74
C MET A 1 7.72 5.77 5.62
N SER A 2 7.47 4.98 4.58
CA SER A 2 8.46 4.62 3.58
C SER A 2 7.82 4.57 2.20
N TYR A 3 8.64 4.67 1.16
CA TYR A 3 8.21 4.51 -0.22
C TYR A 3 9.00 3.35 -0.84
N VAL A 4 8.34 2.56 -1.68
CA VAL A 4 9.03 1.69 -2.64
C VAL A 4 8.92 2.31 -4.03
N LYS A 5 9.94 2.12 -4.85
CA LYS A 5 9.96 2.67 -6.21
C LYS A 5 9.81 1.54 -7.22
N ASN A 6 8.75 1.59 -8.02
CA ASN A 6 8.49 0.66 -9.12
C ASN A 6 8.53 1.42 -10.43
N GLY A 7 9.67 1.33 -11.12
CA GLY A 7 9.95 2.16 -12.29
C GLY A 7 10.03 3.64 -11.91
N ASN A 8 9.11 4.43 -12.46
CA ASN A 8 8.96 5.87 -12.19
C ASN A 8 7.88 6.19 -11.16
N VAL A 9 7.19 5.20 -10.60
CA VAL A 9 6.10 5.38 -9.63
C VAL A 9 6.60 5.08 -8.21
N SER A 10 6.33 5.99 -7.29
CA SER A 10 6.61 5.85 -5.85
C SER A 10 5.33 5.40 -5.15
N ILE A 11 5.41 4.25 -4.48
CA ILE A 11 4.29 3.66 -3.74
C ILE A 11 4.54 3.87 -2.25
N TYR A 12 3.63 4.60 -1.62
CA TYR A 12 3.66 4.84 -0.19
C TYR A 12 3.24 3.57 0.57
N TYR A 13 3.97 3.27 1.65
CA TYR A 13 3.56 2.29 2.62
C TYR A 13 4.00 2.64 4.04
N GLU A 14 3.34 2.01 5.00
CA GLU A 14 3.73 1.97 6.40
C GLU A 14 3.72 0.54 6.92
N ALA A 15 4.61 0.28 7.86
CA ALA A 15 4.75 -1.03 8.48
C ALA A 15 4.58 -0.91 9.99
N HIS A 16 3.76 -1.79 10.57
CA HIS A 16 3.45 -1.82 11.99
C HIS A 16 3.62 -3.23 12.54
N GLY A 17 4.13 -3.33 13.77
CA GLY A 17 4.30 -4.62 14.43
C GLY A 17 5.45 -5.47 13.89
N SER A 18 5.39 -6.76 14.18
CA SER A 18 6.39 -7.77 13.82
C SER A 18 5.75 -9.15 13.68
N GLY A 19 6.46 -10.11 13.09
CA GLY A 19 5.93 -11.46 12.81
C GLY A 19 5.62 -11.68 11.32
N PRO A 20 4.76 -12.65 10.98
CA PRO A 20 4.39 -12.92 9.59
C PRO A 20 3.82 -11.67 8.91
N ALA A 21 4.26 -11.41 7.69
CA ALA A 21 3.85 -10.23 6.94
C ALA A 21 2.41 -10.38 6.41
N VAL A 22 1.60 -9.34 6.58
CA VAL A 22 0.24 -9.23 6.02
C VAL A 22 0.12 -7.89 5.31
N LEU A 23 -0.11 -7.92 4.00
CA LEU A 23 -0.38 -6.74 3.20
C LEU A 23 -1.87 -6.39 3.28
N LEU A 24 -2.19 -5.18 3.74
CA LEU A 24 -3.56 -4.67 3.84
C LEU A 24 -3.84 -3.70 2.68
N THR A 25 -4.61 -4.17 1.69
CA THR A 25 -5.04 -3.35 0.54
C THR A 25 -6.35 -2.61 0.86
N HIS A 26 -6.40 -1.31 0.58
CA HIS A 26 -7.65 -0.56 0.71
C HIS A 26 -8.58 -0.76 -0.49
N GLY A 27 -9.84 -0.37 -0.34
CA GLY A 27 -10.81 -0.33 -1.44
C GLY A 27 -10.72 0.92 -2.31
N TYR A 28 -11.57 1.01 -3.33
CA TYR A 28 -11.70 2.20 -4.18
C TYR A 28 -12.06 3.46 -3.36
N ALA A 29 -11.50 4.61 -3.74
CA ALA A 29 -11.70 5.90 -3.07
C ALA A 29 -11.31 5.92 -1.57
N ALA A 30 -10.43 5.00 -1.17
CA ALA A 30 -9.88 4.91 0.19
C ALA A 30 -8.35 5.08 0.18
N SER A 31 -7.74 4.95 1.35
CA SER A 31 -6.30 5.01 1.55
C SER A 31 -5.89 4.08 2.69
N ALA A 32 -4.60 4.05 3.06
CA ALA A 32 -4.11 3.21 4.17
C ALA A 32 -4.86 3.48 5.49
N ARG A 33 -5.43 4.68 5.65
CA ARG A 33 -6.19 5.09 6.84
C ARG A 33 -7.44 4.24 7.10
N MET A 34 -7.98 3.57 6.09
CA MET A 34 -9.08 2.62 6.23
C MET A 34 -8.79 1.53 7.28
N TRP A 35 -7.50 1.23 7.49
CA TRP A 35 -7.04 0.15 8.36
C TRP A 35 -6.63 0.63 9.77
N GLU A 36 -6.72 1.92 10.09
CA GLU A 36 -6.37 2.47 11.41
C GLU A 36 -6.97 1.66 12.58
N PRO A 37 -8.26 1.24 12.55
CA PRO A 37 -8.85 0.46 13.64
C PRO A 37 -8.25 -0.96 13.80
N GLN A 38 -7.70 -1.54 12.74
CA GLN A 38 -7.13 -2.89 12.74
C GLN A 38 -5.65 -2.91 13.14
N VAL A 39 -4.93 -1.78 13.00
CA VAL A 39 -3.50 -1.71 13.31
C VAL A 39 -3.21 -2.14 14.74
N GLY A 40 -3.91 -1.58 15.72
CA GLY A 40 -3.72 -1.88 17.15
C GLY A 40 -3.78 -3.37 17.47
N PRO A 41 -4.92 -4.05 17.25
CA PRO A 41 -5.07 -5.46 17.61
C PRO A 41 -4.24 -6.41 16.75
N LEU A 42 -4.07 -6.16 15.44
CA LEU A 42 -3.40 -7.11 14.55
C LEU A 42 -1.87 -7.01 14.59
N SER A 43 -1.31 -5.82 14.83
CA SER A 43 0.15 -5.60 14.86
C SER A 43 0.86 -6.30 16.04
N GLN A 44 0.10 -6.77 17.03
CA GLN A 44 0.62 -7.59 18.13
C GLN A 44 1.08 -8.99 17.67
N LYS A 45 0.58 -9.47 16.53
CA LYS A 45 0.85 -10.82 16.02
C LYS A 45 1.46 -10.85 14.62
N TYR A 46 1.24 -9.80 13.84
CA TYR A 46 1.64 -9.71 12.44
C TYR A 46 2.45 -8.45 12.17
N LYS A 47 3.34 -8.54 11.18
CA LYS A 47 3.90 -7.34 10.55
C LYS A 47 2.89 -6.86 9.52
N LEU A 48 2.10 -5.86 9.87
CA LEU A 48 1.13 -5.27 8.97
C LEU A 48 1.86 -4.32 8.02
N ILE A 49 1.59 -4.45 6.73
CA ILE A 49 2.05 -3.54 5.70
C ILE A 49 0.80 -2.90 5.10
N LEU A 50 0.61 -1.63 5.38
CA LEU A 50 -0.49 -0.84 4.80
C LEU A 50 0.13 -0.04 3.67
N TRP A 51 -0.48 -0.10 2.49
CA TRP A 51 0.01 0.56 1.29
C TRP A 51 -1.10 1.40 0.68
N GLU A 52 -0.71 2.34 -0.18
CA GLU A 52 -1.65 3.12 -0.96
C GLU A 52 -1.42 2.78 -2.43
N MET A 53 -2.48 2.33 -3.09
CA MET A 53 -2.43 1.95 -4.51
C MET A 53 -2.01 3.17 -5.35
N ARG A 54 -1.33 2.95 -6.48
CA ARG A 54 -1.07 4.04 -7.44
C ARG A 54 -2.34 4.85 -7.70
N GLY A 55 -2.22 6.17 -7.75
CA GLY A 55 -3.35 7.10 -7.85
C GLY A 55 -4.13 7.34 -6.56
N HIS A 56 -3.72 6.79 -5.42
CA HIS A 56 -4.40 6.98 -4.13
C HIS A 56 -3.48 7.53 -3.04
N GLY A 57 -4.06 8.38 -2.20
CA GLY A 57 -3.40 8.91 -1.01
C GLY A 57 -2.10 9.63 -1.32
N ARG A 58 -0.99 9.06 -0.85
CA ARG A 58 0.39 9.59 -0.93
C ARG A 58 1.22 8.90 -2.01
N SER A 59 0.71 7.85 -2.64
CA SER A 59 1.37 7.24 -3.79
C SER A 59 1.24 8.13 -5.02
N ASP A 60 2.20 8.02 -5.93
CA ASP A 60 2.18 8.78 -7.17
C ASP A 60 0.90 8.48 -7.98
N SER A 61 0.41 9.50 -8.69
CA SER A 61 -0.77 9.44 -9.56
C SER A 61 -0.41 9.81 -10.99
N PRO A 62 0.16 8.88 -11.78
CA PRO A 62 0.47 9.13 -13.19
C PRO A 62 -0.75 9.63 -13.98
N GLU A 63 -0.54 10.55 -14.92
CA GLU A 63 -1.60 11.05 -15.80
C GLU A 63 -1.96 10.06 -16.92
N ASP A 64 -1.00 9.24 -17.35
CA ASP A 64 -1.20 8.27 -18.43
C ASP A 64 -2.07 7.09 -17.95
N PRO A 65 -3.27 6.88 -18.53
CA PRO A 65 -4.13 5.75 -18.19
C PRO A 65 -3.46 4.38 -18.40
N ALA A 66 -2.48 4.27 -19.30
CA ALA A 66 -1.74 3.03 -19.54
C ALA A 66 -0.90 2.59 -18.34
N GLU A 67 -0.62 3.50 -17.40
CA GLU A 67 0.01 3.18 -16.12
C GLU A 67 -0.93 2.45 -15.16
N TYR A 68 -2.22 2.30 -15.47
CA TYR A 68 -3.16 1.61 -14.59
C TYR A 68 -3.58 0.28 -15.22
N SER A 69 -3.11 -0.83 -14.63
CA SER A 69 -3.54 -2.18 -14.97
C SER A 69 -3.41 -3.11 -13.78
N GLU A 70 -4.13 -4.23 -13.78
CA GLU A 70 -3.99 -5.26 -12.74
C GLU A 70 -2.54 -5.75 -12.60
N ALA A 71 -1.83 -5.93 -13.73
CA ALA A 71 -0.44 -6.35 -13.72
C ALA A 71 0.48 -5.32 -13.02
N ARG A 72 0.29 -4.02 -13.30
CA ARG A 72 1.03 -2.95 -12.63
C ARG A 72 0.70 -2.88 -11.14
N THR A 73 -0.56 -3.05 -10.76
CA THR A 73 -0.97 -3.11 -9.35
C THR A 73 -0.31 -4.28 -8.64
N MET A 74 -0.24 -5.45 -9.27
CA MET A 74 0.45 -6.62 -8.71
C MET A 74 1.97 -6.43 -8.60
N GLU A 75 2.58 -5.69 -9.52
CA GLU A 75 3.98 -5.24 -9.40
C GLU A 75 4.15 -4.31 -8.21
N ASP A 76 3.22 -3.37 -8.00
CA ASP A 76 3.27 -2.43 -6.88
C ASP A 76 3.16 -3.09 -5.51
N MET A 77 2.46 -4.21 -5.42
CA MET A 77 2.32 -4.99 -4.19
C MET A 77 3.62 -5.68 -3.76
N LYS A 78 4.67 -5.68 -4.59
CA LYS A 78 6.00 -6.21 -4.25
C LYS A 78 6.83 -5.14 -3.52
N LEU A 79 6.35 -4.78 -2.33
CA LEU A 79 6.98 -3.83 -1.41
C LEU A 79 8.28 -4.36 -0.77
#